data_AF-A0A2V6MEA8-F1
#
_entry.id   AF-A0A2V6MEA8-F1
#
_cell.length_a   1.000
_cell.length_b   1.000
_cell.length_c   1.000
_cell.angle_alpha   90.00
_cell.angle_beta   90.00
_cell.angle_gamma   90.00
#
_symmetry.space_group_name_H-M   'P 1'
#
loop_
_entity.id
_entity.type
_entity.pdbx_description
1 polymer ?
#
loop_
_entity_poly.entity_id
_entity_poly.type
_entity_poly.pdbx_seq_one_letter_code
_entity_poly.pdbx_strand_id
1 'polypeptide(L)'
;MLCFCRGYAGPGLLAGVFQPKGIDMHSASVTKKSLFSAAVCALLAAAPAKATIYDEAVSGDLSNDPAAPTALTLTPGSNSVSGTVAGFPEFGGTDPQDWVSFTIPTGFVMVSYVNARYNSADDQGFTGFQFGSSFSGDPFMAISYAGYAHFGFAATNPDKNPVAASTVGLNLLPLMADPSFAPGATG
;
A
#
# COMPACT_ATOMS: atom_id res chain seq x y z
N MET A 1 7.21 6.84 -3.95
CA MET A 1 6.03 7.72 -3.80
C MET A 1 4.78 6.87 -3.88
N LEU A 2 3.76 7.14 -3.07
CA LEU A 2 2.43 6.53 -3.14
C LEU A 2 1.39 7.67 -3.16
N CYS A 3 0.46 7.67 -4.14
CA CYS A 3 -0.73 8.54 -4.16
C CYS A 3 -1.95 7.75 -3.68
N PHE A 4 -2.81 8.43 -2.93
CA PHE A 4 -4.20 8.05 -2.75
C PHE A 4 -5.04 9.12 -3.42
N CYS A 5 -5.90 8.73 -4.38
CA CYS A 5 -6.59 9.70 -5.21
C CYS A 5 -8.08 9.30 -5.35
N ARG A 6 -9.03 10.19 -4.95
CA ARG A 6 -10.52 10.00 -4.89
C ARG A 6 -10.99 8.70 -4.17
N GLY A 7 -12.11 8.61 -3.45
CA GLY A 7 -13.29 9.43 -3.38
C GLY A 7 -13.94 9.52 -1.99
N TYR A 8 -14.88 10.44 -1.81
CA TYR A 8 -15.41 10.95 -0.54
C TYR A 8 -15.63 9.89 0.56
N ALA A 9 -14.98 10.15 1.71
CA ALA A 9 -15.39 9.83 3.09
C ALA A 9 -14.89 8.53 3.79
N GLY A 10 -13.81 8.70 4.56
CA GLY A 10 -13.57 8.01 5.83
C GLY A 10 -12.32 7.11 5.87
N PRO A 11 -11.80 6.81 7.07
CA PRO A 11 -10.41 6.38 7.24
C PRO A 11 -10.11 5.09 6.47
N GLY A 12 -9.28 5.23 5.44
CA GLY A 12 -8.74 4.15 4.64
C GLY A 12 -7.51 3.61 5.33
N LEU A 13 -7.53 2.35 5.78
CA LEU A 13 -6.40 1.74 6.48
C LEU A 13 -5.59 0.96 5.45
N LEU A 14 -4.30 1.21 5.33
CA LEU A 14 -3.41 0.40 4.49
C LEU A 14 -2.43 -0.38 5.33
N ALA A 15 -2.09 -1.59 4.91
CA ALA A 15 -1.07 -2.41 5.57
C ALA A 15 -0.03 -2.86 4.54
N GLY A 16 1.22 -2.42 4.72
CA GLY A 16 2.37 -2.91 3.98
C GLY A 16 3.19 -3.88 4.84
N VAL A 17 3.56 -5.05 4.30
CA VAL A 17 4.44 -6.01 5.00
C VAL A 17 5.83 -5.94 4.38
N PHE A 18 6.83 -5.69 5.23
CA PHE A 18 8.25 -5.72 4.86
C PHE A 18 8.94 -6.94 5.46
N GLN A 19 9.64 -7.70 4.61
CA GLN A 19 10.41 -8.86 5.02
C GLN A 19 11.88 -8.71 4.61
N PRO A 20 12.82 -9.35 5.35
CA PRO A 20 14.21 -9.44 4.92
C PRO A 20 14.32 -10.10 3.54
N LYS A 21 15.19 -9.57 2.68
CA LYS A 21 15.51 -10.19 1.39
C LYS A 21 16.17 -11.55 1.64
N GLY A 22 15.56 -12.63 1.15
CA GLY A 22 16.09 -13.98 1.30
C GLY A 22 17.54 -14.06 0.82
N ILE A 23 18.43 -14.52 1.67
CA ILE A 23 19.81 -14.86 1.32
C ILE A 23 19.78 -16.36 1.04
N ASP A 24 20.06 -16.78 -0.20
CA ASP A 24 20.24 -18.20 -0.53
C ASP A 24 21.46 -18.75 0.23
N MET A 25 21.20 -19.29 1.42
CA MET A 25 22.19 -20.06 2.15
C MET A 25 22.28 -21.46 1.53
N HIS A 26 23.24 -21.65 0.62
CA HIS A 26 23.77 -22.97 0.32
C HIS A 26 24.38 -23.57 1.61
N SER A 27 23.57 -24.27 2.40
CA SER A 27 24.05 -25.05 3.55
C SER A 27 24.70 -26.34 3.07
N ALA A 28 26.02 -26.44 3.22
CA ALA A 28 26.73 -27.70 3.12
C ALA A 28 26.27 -28.63 4.26
N SER A 29 25.73 -29.80 3.90
CA SER A 29 25.31 -30.81 4.85
C SER A 29 26.54 -31.48 5.49
N VAL A 30 26.84 -31.14 6.75
CA VAL A 30 27.81 -31.87 7.57
C VAL A 30 27.04 -32.74 8.56
N THR A 31 26.98 -34.03 8.26
CA THR A 31 26.40 -35.05 9.14
C THR A 31 27.32 -35.31 10.33
N LYS A 32 26.92 -34.87 11.52
CA LYS A 32 27.40 -35.44 12.79
C LYS A 32 26.23 -35.65 13.74
N LYS A 33 25.96 -36.92 14.06
CA LYS A 33 24.98 -37.35 15.05
C LYS A 33 25.45 -36.91 16.44
N SER A 34 24.71 -36.01 17.08
CA SER A 34 24.81 -35.76 18.51
C SER A 34 23.41 -35.56 19.06
N LEU A 35 22.95 -36.52 19.86
CA LEU A 35 21.73 -36.46 20.65
C LEU A 35 22.08 -35.66 21.91
N PHE A 36 21.54 -34.46 22.12
CA PHE A 36 21.26 -33.90 23.46
C PHE A 36 20.50 -32.55 23.36
N SER A 37 19.46 -32.46 24.19
CA SER A 37 18.68 -31.27 24.56
C SER A 37 17.77 -30.61 23.52
N ALA A 38 16.55 -31.14 23.44
CA ALA A 38 15.37 -30.40 23.01
C ALA A 38 15.02 -29.31 24.04
N ALA A 39 15.77 -28.21 24.05
CA ALA A 39 15.26 -26.94 24.55
C ALA A 39 14.37 -26.38 23.42
N VAL A 40 13.07 -26.64 23.54
CA VAL A 40 12.04 -26.08 22.67
C VAL A 40 12.11 -24.56 22.80
N CYS A 41 12.83 -23.94 21.85
CA CYS A 41 12.63 -22.55 21.50
C CYS A 41 11.20 -22.40 20.98
N ALA A 42 10.24 -22.29 21.90
CA ALA A 42 8.98 -21.63 21.63
C ALA A 42 9.29 -20.14 21.45
N LEU A 43 9.96 -19.80 20.33
CA LEU A 43 9.83 -18.48 19.76
C LEU A 43 8.35 -18.37 19.43
N LEU A 44 7.62 -17.69 20.31
CA LEU A 44 6.33 -17.12 19.97
C LEU A 44 6.53 -16.50 18.59
N ALA A 45 5.87 -17.05 17.58
CA ALA A 45 5.57 -16.31 16.37
C ALA A 45 4.61 -15.20 16.81
N ALA A 46 5.15 -14.18 17.48
CA ALA A 46 4.47 -12.91 17.64
C ALA A 46 4.24 -12.45 16.22
N ALA A 47 2.98 -12.53 15.76
CA ALA A 47 2.59 -11.85 14.54
C ALA A 47 3.16 -10.43 14.65
N PRO A 48 3.95 -9.97 13.66
CA PRO A 48 4.58 -8.66 13.74
C PRO A 48 3.48 -7.66 14.09
N ALA A 49 3.63 -6.97 15.22
CA ALA A 49 2.65 -6.01 15.66
C ALA A 49 2.42 -5.01 14.51
N LYS A 50 1.15 -4.82 14.13
CA LYS A 50 0.77 -3.85 13.10
C LYS A 50 1.02 -2.46 13.66
N ALA A 51 2.14 -1.86 13.32
CA ALA A 51 2.45 -0.50 13.72
C ALA A 51 1.63 0.45 12.84
N THR A 52 0.68 1.17 13.44
CA THR A 52 0.15 2.38 12.79
C THR A 52 1.24 3.43 12.83
N ILE A 53 1.82 3.70 11.67
CA ILE A 53 2.90 4.66 11.49
C ILE A 53 2.38 6.07 11.16
N TYR A 54 1.14 6.17 10.70
CA TYR A 54 0.48 7.42 10.44
C TYR A 54 -1.04 7.28 10.52
N ASP A 55 -1.70 8.26 11.13
CA ASP A 55 -3.15 8.38 11.20
C ASP A 55 -3.51 9.86 11.10
N GLU A 56 -4.12 10.29 10.00
CA GLU A 56 -4.46 11.71 9.79
C GLU A 56 -5.33 12.31 10.89
N ALA A 57 -6.19 11.50 11.51
CA ALA A 57 -7.03 11.94 12.62
C ALA A 57 -6.22 12.38 13.86
N VAL A 58 -4.94 12.01 13.93
CA VAL A 58 -4.03 12.29 15.05
C VAL A 58 -2.82 13.11 14.60
N SER A 59 -2.23 12.78 13.45
CA SER A 59 -0.96 13.33 12.97
C SER A 59 -1.11 14.58 12.10
N GLY A 60 -2.34 14.93 11.71
CA GLY A 60 -2.61 15.99 10.74
C GLY A 60 -2.73 15.47 9.31
N ASP A 61 -3.05 16.38 8.40
CA ASP A 61 -3.29 16.11 6.97
C ASP A 61 -2.04 15.54 6.28
N LEU A 62 -2.24 14.52 5.45
CA LEU A 62 -1.26 14.07 4.48
C LEU A 62 -1.10 15.14 3.39
N SER A 63 0.06 15.12 2.73
CA SER A 63 0.37 16.16 1.77
C SER A 63 -0.49 16.03 0.53
N ASN A 64 -1.12 17.14 0.15
CA ASN A 64 -1.81 17.31 -1.12
C ASN A 64 -0.89 17.64 -2.31
N ASP A 65 0.43 17.72 -2.07
CA ASP A 65 1.42 18.13 -3.08
C ASP A 65 2.33 16.95 -3.48
N PRO A 66 2.29 16.49 -4.76
CA PRO A 66 3.22 15.46 -5.26
C PRO A 66 4.69 15.88 -5.21
N ALA A 67 5.00 17.18 -5.20
CA ALA A 67 6.37 17.67 -5.08
C ALA A 67 6.87 17.68 -3.63
N ALA A 68 5.97 17.59 -2.65
CA ALA A 68 6.29 17.63 -1.23
C ALA A 68 5.49 16.56 -0.44
N PRO A 69 5.65 15.26 -0.73
CA PRO A 69 4.92 14.18 -0.07
C PRO A 69 5.23 14.08 1.44
N THR A 70 4.27 13.61 2.23
CA THR A 70 4.50 13.30 3.65
C THR A 70 5.50 12.14 3.77
N ALA A 71 6.64 12.40 4.41
CA ALA A 71 7.69 11.41 4.60
C ALA A 71 7.37 10.46 5.76
N LEU A 72 7.24 9.17 5.46
CA LEU A 72 6.94 8.12 6.41
C LEU A 72 8.16 7.22 6.64
N THR A 73 8.43 6.92 7.91
CA THR A 73 9.48 5.97 8.30
C THR A 73 8.86 4.59 8.50
N LEU A 74 9.36 3.61 7.75
CA LEU A 74 8.91 2.23 7.85
C LEU A 74 9.75 1.45 8.85
N THR A 75 9.11 0.50 9.53
CA THR A 75 9.77 -0.49 10.39
C THR A 75 9.61 -1.90 9.79
N PRO A 76 10.51 -2.85 10.07
CA PRO A 76 10.32 -4.24 9.66
C PRO A 76 8.98 -4.80 10.16
N GLY A 77 8.25 -5.52 9.30
CA GLY A 77 6.93 -6.06 9.60
C GLY A 77 5.77 -5.27 8.98
N SER A 78 4.61 -5.28 9.62
CA SER A 78 3.39 -4.61 9.15
C SER A 78 3.38 -3.14 9.55
N ASN A 79 3.33 -2.26 8.56
CA ASN A 79 3.19 -0.81 8.74
C ASN A 79 1.83 -0.37 8.23
N SER A 80 1.20 0.54 8.96
CA SER A 80 -0.14 1.02 8.64
C SER A 80 -0.27 2.53 8.56
N VAL A 81 -0.92 2.98 7.51
CA VAL A 81 -1.25 4.39 7.25
C VAL A 81 -2.77 4.49 7.19
N SER A 82 -3.35 5.50 7.84
CA SER A 82 -4.75 5.86 7.64
C SER A 82 -4.91 7.31 7.21
N GLY A 83 -5.75 7.51 6.18
CA GLY A 83 -6.11 8.82 5.67
C GLY A 83 -7.51 8.91 5.07
N THR A 84 -7.93 10.12 4.70
CA THR A 84 -9.26 10.50 4.25
C THR A 84 -9.20 11.62 3.21
N VAL A 85 -9.27 11.26 1.94
CA VAL A 85 -9.49 12.25 0.85
C VAL A 85 -10.94 12.75 0.81
N ALA A 86 -11.12 14.01 0.40
CA ALA A 86 -12.41 14.70 0.26
C ALA A 86 -12.62 15.34 -1.12
N GLY A 87 -12.03 14.76 -2.16
CA GLY A 87 -12.27 15.11 -3.56
C GLY A 87 -11.64 16.45 -4.00
N PHE A 88 -11.70 16.70 -5.30
CA PHE A 88 -11.01 17.85 -5.90
C PHE A 88 -11.78 19.17 -5.75
N PRO A 89 -11.06 20.31 -5.62
CA PRO A 89 -11.67 21.63 -5.54
C PRO A 89 -12.62 21.98 -6.68
N GLU A 90 -12.37 21.53 -7.91
CA GLU A 90 -13.24 21.80 -9.06
C GLU A 90 -14.62 21.14 -8.94
N PHE A 91 -14.74 20.13 -8.06
CA PHE A 91 -15.99 19.45 -7.72
C PHE A 91 -16.48 19.81 -6.31
N GLY A 92 -15.95 20.88 -5.70
CA GLY A 92 -16.32 21.32 -4.36
C GLY A 92 -15.70 20.51 -3.22
N GLY A 93 -14.68 19.70 -3.51
CA GLY A 93 -13.87 19.02 -2.50
C GLY A 93 -12.80 19.92 -1.89
N THR A 94 -12.21 19.46 -0.80
CA THR A 94 -11.18 20.19 -0.05
C THR A 94 -9.87 19.46 0.06
N ASP A 95 -9.84 18.20 -0.35
CA ASP A 95 -8.70 17.31 -0.14
C ASP A 95 -8.63 16.29 -1.30
N PRO A 96 -7.97 16.66 -2.41
CA PRO A 96 -7.99 15.88 -3.65
C PRO A 96 -7.23 14.56 -3.56
N GLN A 97 -6.01 14.57 -3.04
CA GLN A 97 -5.06 13.45 -3.17
C GLN A 97 -4.02 13.46 -2.04
N ASP A 98 -3.84 12.31 -1.38
CA ASP A 98 -2.80 12.17 -0.36
C ASP A 98 -1.51 11.60 -0.95
N TRP A 99 -0.40 12.29 -0.72
CA TRP A 99 0.92 11.93 -1.21
C TRP A 99 1.83 11.54 -0.06
N VAL A 100 2.33 10.30 -0.10
CA VAL A 100 3.31 9.80 0.86
C VAL A 100 4.58 9.28 0.20
N SER A 101 5.68 9.44 0.90
CA SER A 101 6.97 8.88 0.52
C SER A 101 7.55 8.05 1.64
N PHE A 102 8.23 6.97 1.29
CA PHE A 102 8.96 6.15 2.23
C PHE A 102 10.14 5.51 1.51
N THR A 103 11.17 5.17 2.28
CA THR A 103 12.32 4.40 1.79
C THR A 103 12.26 3.00 2.38
N ILE A 104 12.45 1.99 1.53
CA ILE A 104 12.61 0.61 1.98
C ILE A 104 14.03 0.47 2.54
N PRO A 105 14.22 0.13 3.83
CA PRO A 105 15.55 0.00 4.40
C PRO A 105 16.38 -1.07 3.68
N THR A 106 17.70 -0.88 3.62
CA THR A 106 18.61 -1.84 3.00
C THR A 106 18.44 -3.23 3.62
N GLY A 107 18.34 -4.25 2.78
CA GLY A 107 18.12 -5.64 3.21
C GLY A 107 16.64 -6.03 3.34
N PHE A 108 15.70 -5.12 3.09
CA PHE A 108 14.27 -5.39 3.11
C PHE A 108 13.63 -5.24 1.73
N VAL A 109 12.47 -5.88 1.57
CA VAL A 109 11.59 -5.74 0.41
C VAL A 109 10.14 -5.60 0.87
N MET A 110 9.34 -4.83 0.14
CA MET A 110 7.88 -4.87 0.29
C MET A 110 7.37 -6.15 -0.36
N VAL A 111 6.67 -6.99 0.41
CA VAL A 111 6.10 -8.25 -0.10
C VAL A 111 4.58 -8.20 -0.21
N SER A 112 3.95 -7.22 0.44
CA SER A 112 2.52 -7.04 0.40
C SER A 112 2.14 -5.58 0.57
N TYR A 113 1.10 -5.20 -0.16
CA TYR A 113 0.39 -3.94 -0.04
C TYR A 113 -1.10 -4.25 -0.03
N VAL A 114 -1.77 -3.97 1.09
CA VAL A 114 -3.18 -4.30 1.31
C VAL A 114 -3.95 -3.02 1.57
N ASN A 115 -5.02 -2.81 0.80
CA ASN A 115 -6.10 -1.91 1.20
C ASN A 115 -6.88 -2.60 2.32
N ALA A 116 -6.60 -2.28 3.58
CA ALA A 116 -7.15 -2.98 4.74
C ALA A 116 -8.56 -2.48 5.10
N ARG A 117 -8.91 -1.24 4.75
CA ARG A 117 -10.25 -0.69 4.90
C ARG A 117 -10.47 0.39 3.86
N TYR A 118 -11.63 0.35 3.21
CA TYR A 118 -12.11 1.42 2.35
C TYR A 118 -13.55 1.72 2.72
N ASN A 119 -13.85 2.99 2.95
CA ASN A 119 -15.20 3.48 3.16
C ASN A 119 -15.35 4.67 2.22
N SER A 120 -16.29 4.61 1.30
CA SER A 120 -16.56 5.69 0.37
C SER A 120 -17.95 5.53 -0.22
N ALA A 121 -18.59 6.66 -0.51
CA ALA A 121 -19.81 6.69 -1.31
C ALA A 121 -19.52 6.84 -2.82
N ASP A 122 -18.26 7.11 -3.19
CA ASP A 122 -17.88 7.33 -4.58
C ASP A 122 -17.83 6.01 -5.33
N ASP A 123 -18.06 6.12 -6.64
CA ASP A 123 -18.01 4.98 -7.55
C ASP A 123 -16.62 4.33 -7.48
N GLN A 124 -15.55 5.12 -7.63
CA GLN A 124 -14.19 4.62 -7.75
C GLN A 124 -13.20 5.46 -6.92
N GLY A 125 -12.21 4.78 -6.35
CA GLY A 125 -11.00 5.40 -5.84
C GLY A 125 -9.75 4.78 -6.46
N PHE A 126 -8.59 5.39 -6.23
CA PHE A 126 -7.33 4.94 -6.79
C PHE A 126 -6.21 4.98 -5.76
N THR A 127 -5.31 4.01 -5.85
CA THR A 127 -3.99 4.15 -5.26
C THR A 127 -2.93 3.59 -6.19
N GLY A 128 -1.74 4.17 -6.13
CA GLY A 128 -0.62 3.71 -6.91
C GLY A 128 0.69 4.28 -6.43
N PHE A 129 1.78 3.59 -6.76
CA PHE A 129 3.12 4.02 -6.41
C PHE A 129 4.02 4.19 -7.62
N GLN A 130 5.00 5.07 -7.46
CA GLN A 130 6.14 5.22 -8.37
C GLN A 130 7.43 5.05 -7.56
N PHE A 131 8.36 4.27 -8.09
CA PHE A 131 9.71 4.17 -7.53
C PHE A 131 10.57 5.36 -7.98
N GLY A 132 11.36 5.90 -7.06
CA GLY A 132 12.21 7.06 -7.31
C GLY A 132 12.20 8.03 -6.13
N SER A 133 13.05 9.05 -6.23
CA SER A 133 13.14 10.14 -5.25
C SER A 133 12.04 11.19 -5.42
N SER A 134 11.35 11.22 -6.55
CA SER A 134 10.26 12.15 -6.86
C SER A 134 9.28 11.51 -7.83
N PHE A 135 8.05 12.04 -7.88
CA PHE A 135 7.06 11.65 -8.88
C PHE A 135 7.33 12.43 -10.17
N SER A 136 7.24 11.78 -11.32
CA SER A 136 7.61 12.37 -12.61
C SER A 136 6.57 12.15 -13.72
N GLY A 137 5.36 11.71 -13.35
CA GLY A 137 4.27 11.47 -14.27
C GLY A 137 3.19 12.54 -14.22
N ASP A 138 2.11 12.30 -14.95
CA ASP A 138 0.86 13.05 -14.79
C ASP A 138 0.03 12.40 -13.68
N PRO A 139 -0.35 13.14 -12.62
CA PRO A 139 -1.07 12.57 -11.49
C PRO A 139 -2.49 12.10 -11.82
N PHE A 140 -3.03 12.52 -12.96
CA PHE A 140 -4.36 12.13 -13.44
C PHE A 140 -4.31 10.97 -14.43
N MET A 141 -3.13 10.45 -14.74
CA MET A 141 -2.96 9.36 -15.70
C MET A 141 -2.52 8.08 -15.02
N ALA A 142 -3.35 7.03 -15.11
CA ALA A 142 -3.09 5.71 -14.53
C ALA A 142 -1.69 5.16 -14.90
N ILE A 143 -1.27 5.39 -16.15
CA ILE A 143 0.02 4.93 -16.70
C ILE A 143 1.23 5.51 -15.96
N SER A 144 1.06 6.59 -15.21
CA SER A 144 2.10 7.20 -14.37
C SER A 144 2.44 6.38 -13.11
N TYR A 145 1.65 5.34 -12.82
CA TYR A 145 1.72 4.58 -11.57
C TYR A 145 1.76 3.07 -11.82
N ALA A 146 2.44 2.35 -10.92
CA ALA A 146 2.04 0.99 -10.58
C ALA A 146 0.86 1.09 -9.62
N GLY A 147 -0.36 1.05 -10.15
CA GLY A 147 -1.56 1.39 -9.40
C GLY A 147 -2.75 0.49 -9.70
N TYR A 148 -3.78 0.62 -8.89
CA TYR A 148 -5.00 -0.18 -9.00
C TYR A 148 -6.21 0.64 -8.54
N ALA A 149 -7.29 0.55 -9.30
CA ALA A 149 -8.57 1.14 -8.93
C ALA A 149 -9.21 0.34 -7.79
N HIS A 150 -9.82 1.03 -6.83
CA HIS A 150 -10.59 0.40 -5.76
C HIS A 150 -12.04 0.80 -5.88
N PHE A 151 -12.93 -0.18 -5.71
CA PHE A 151 -14.35 0.02 -5.91
C PHE A 151 -15.06 0.16 -4.57
N GLY A 152 -15.90 1.20 -4.45
CA GLY A 152 -17.00 1.20 -3.49
C GLY A 152 -18.06 0.18 -3.89
N PHE A 153 -19.14 0.06 -3.12
CA PHE A 153 -20.21 -0.93 -3.36
C PHE A 153 -20.99 -0.72 -4.69
N ALA A 154 -20.62 0.23 -5.57
CA ALA A 154 -21.46 0.65 -6.71
C ALA A 154 -20.78 0.98 -8.06
N ALA A 155 -19.45 1.02 -8.21
CA ALA A 155 -18.85 1.36 -9.52
C ALA A 155 -19.01 0.27 -10.60
N THR A 156 -19.07 0.73 -11.86
CA THR A 156 -18.97 -0.12 -13.06
C THR A 156 -17.78 0.36 -13.90
N ASN A 157 -16.76 -0.48 -14.12
CA ASN A 157 -15.75 -0.19 -15.15
C ASN A 157 -16.45 -0.04 -16.51
N PRO A 158 -16.06 0.93 -17.37
CA PRO A 158 -16.68 1.09 -18.69
C PRO A 158 -16.66 -0.19 -19.55
N ASP A 159 -15.65 -1.05 -19.35
CA ASP A 159 -15.48 -2.35 -20.00
C ASP A 159 -15.90 -3.54 -19.12
N LYS A 160 -16.36 -3.29 -17.89
CA LYS A 160 -16.70 -4.28 -16.86
C LYS A 160 -15.56 -5.28 -16.56
N ASN A 161 -14.31 -4.91 -16.85
CA ASN A 161 -13.17 -5.79 -16.68
C ASN A 161 -12.02 -5.09 -15.92
N PRO A 162 -11.65 -5.58 -14.73
CA PRO A 162 -12.27 -6.67 -14.00
C PRO A 162 -13.66 -6.30 -13.48
N VAL A 163 -14.46 -7.32 -13.16
CA VAL A 163 -15.76 -7.15 -12.49
C VAL A 163 -15.54 -6.36 -11.20
N ALA A 164 -16.36 -5.33 -10.96
CA ALA A 164 -16.28 -4.53 -9.75
C ALA A 164 -16.39 -5.44 -8.52
N ALA A 165 -15.27 -5.58 -7.82
CA ALA A 165 -15.15 -6.35 -6.60
C ALA A 165 -14.34 -5.54 -5.60
N SER A 166 -14.75 -5.55 -4.34
CA SER A 166 -13.99 -4.86 -3.30
C SER A 166 -12.57 -5.40 -3.25
N THR A 167 -11.59 -4.50 -3.23
CA THR A 167 -10.17 -4.82 -3.07
C THR A 167 -9.75 -4.89 -1.60
N VAL A 168 -10.69 -4.67 -0.68
CA VAL A 168 -10.42 -4.66 0.76
C VAL A 168 -9.95 -6.05 1.20
N GLY A 169 -8.81 -6.08 1.88
CA GLY A 169 -8.18 -7.31 2.37
C GLY A 169 -7.38 -8.08 1.31
N LEU A 170 -7.35 -7.62 0.05
CA LEU A 170 -6.52 -8.24 -0.99
C LEU A 170 -5.10 -7.66 -0.98
N ASN A 171 -4.12 -8.51 -1.26
CA ASN A 171 -2.77 -8.06 -1.57
C ASN A 171 -2.71 -7.55 -3.01
N LEU A 172 -2.56 -6.25 -3.18
CA LEU A 172 -2.59 -5.58 -4.49
C LEU A 172 -1.21 -5.48 -5.11
N LEU A 173 -0.14 -5.73 -4.36
CA LEU A 173 1.22 -5.62 -4.87
C LEU A 173 1.46 -6.49 -6.12
N PRO A 174 0.99 -7.74 -6.21
CA PRO A 174 1.11 -8.53 -7.44
C PRO A 174 0.28 -7.99 -8.60
N LEU A 175 -0.86 -7.34 -8.33
CA LEU A 175 -1.74 -6.78 -9.36
C LEU A 175 -1.15 -5.49 -9.92
N MET A 176 -0.65 -4.61 -9.06
CA MET A 176 0.01 -3.35 -9.44
C MET A 176 1.32 -3.57 -10.20
N ALA A 177 1.98 -4.71 -9.99
CA ALA A 177 3.20 -5.09 -10.71
C ALA A 177 2.93 -5.63 -12.12
N ASP A 178 1.68 -5.96 -12.46
CA ASP A 178 1.31 -6.47 -13.78
C ASP A 178 0.61 -5.37 -14.60
N PRO A 179 1.28 -4.80 -15.63
CA PRO A 179 0.73 -3.72 -16.44
C PRO A 179 -0.50 -4.16 -17.26
N SER A 180 -0.75 -5.46 -17.41
CA SER A 180 -1.97 -5.98 -18.03
C SER A 180 -3.19 -5.96 -17.09
N PHE A 181 -2.95 -5.82 -15.78
CA PHE A 181 -3.94 -5.72 -14.69
C PHE A 181 -3.87 -4.37 -13.97
N ALA A 182 -3.46 -3.30 -14.66
CA ALA A 182 -3.59 -1.93 -14.19
C ALA A 182 -4.71 -1.21 -14.98
N PRO A 183 -5.99 -1.64 -14.88
CA PRO A 183 -7.03 -1.13 -15.74
C PRO A 183 -7.57 0.17 -15.11
N GLY A 184 -7.41 1.26 -15.85
CA GLY A 184 -8.50 2.22 -16.00
C GLY A 184 -8.95 3.05 -14.80
N ALA A 185 -8.05 3.50 -13.92
CA ALA A 185 -8.36 4.62 -13.03
C ALA A 185 -7.37 5.75 -13.29
N THR A 186 -7.83 6.77 -14.00
CA THR A 186 -7.24 8.11 -13.91
C THR A 186 -7.27 8.53 -12.43
N GLY A 187 -6.14 8.99 -11.91
CA GLY A 187 -6.06 9.61 -10.58
C GLY A 187 -6.81 10.93 -10.50
#